data_AF-A0A7W2T157-F1
#
_entry.id   AF-A0A7W2T157-F1
#
_cell.length_a   1.000
_cell.length_b   1.000
_cell.length_c   1.000
_cell.angle_alpha   90.00
_cell.angle_beta   90.00
_cell.angle_gamma   90.00
#
_symmetry.space_group_name_H-M   'P 1'
#
loop_
_entity.id
_entity.type
_entity.pdbx_description
1 polymer ?
#
loop_
_entity_poly.entity_id
_entity_poly.type
_entity_poly.pdbx_seq_one_letter_code
_entity_poly.pdbx_strand_id
1 'polypeptide(L)'
;MPRLVDLFIKCLGLYPVGTLIELNRNRLAKVESRNQDDPINPKVRCFYNIKYHRYTMAKNIDLAKEADFIILGVKLKTLMSTTIALSSFYCRKADK
;
A
#
# COMPACT_ATOMS: atom_id res chain seq x y z
N MET A 1 -7.48 20.62 21.05
CA MET A 1 -7.36 21.11 19.66
C MET A 1 -7.01 19.98 18.66
N PRO A 2 -7.84 18.93 18.43
CA PRO A 2 -7.57 17.93 17.37
C PRO A 2 -8.44 18.09 16.11
N ARG A 3 -9.48 18.94 16.14
CA ARG A 3 -10.56 18.97 15.13
C ARG A 3 -10.10 19.30 13.70
N LEU A 4 -9.06 20.12 13.55
CA LEU A 4 -8.51 20.48 12.23
C LEU A 4 -7.65 19.36 11.64
N VAL A 5 -6.93 18.62 12.49
CA VAL A 5 -6.10 17.50 12.06
C VAL A 5 -6.98 16.36 11.55
N ASP A 6 -8.08 16.07 12.26
CA ASP A 6 -9.05 15.07 11.81
C ASP A 6 -9.69 15.45 10.47
N LEU A 7 -10.04 16.72 10.29
CA LEU A 7 -10.61 17.22 9.03
C LEU A 7 -9.59 17.14 7.89
N PHE A 8 -8.33 17.51 8.17
CA PHE A 8 -7.23 17.41 7.21
C PHE A 8 -6.98 15.97 6.76
N ILE A 9 -6.92 15.02 7.71
CA ILE A 9 -6.75 13.59 7.42
C ILE A 9 -7.93 13.05 6.61
N LYS A 10 -9.17 13.46 6.92
CA LYS A 10 -10.37 13.05 6.17
C LYS A 10 -10.39 13.61 4.74
N CYS A 11 -10.00 14.87 4.53
CA CYS A 11 -10.03 15.50 3.21
C CYS A 11 -8.89 15.04 2.30
N LEU A 12 -7.66 14.93 2.82
CA LEU A 12 -6.50 14.53 2.02
C LEU A 12 -6.33 13.01 1.95
N GLY A 13 -6.67 12.31 3.02
CA GLY A 13 -6.34 10.91 3.23
C GLY A 13 -4.86 10.72 3.57
N LEU A 14 -4.57 9.90 4.59
CA LEU A 14 -3.20 9.60 4.98
C LEU A 14 -2.47 8.75 3.92
N TYR A 15 -3.21 7.87 3.25
CA TYR A 15 -2.71 6.96 2.23
C TYR A 15 -3.60 7.02 0.97
N PRO A 16 -3.20 7.80 -0.05
CA PRO A 16 -3.94 7.86 -1.30
C PRO A 16 -3.94 6.53 -2.05
N VAL A 17 -5.03 6.26 -2.78
CA VAL A 17 -5.11 5.10 -3.68
C VAL A 17 -3.99 5.15 -4.71
N GLY A 18 -3.37 4.00 -4.97
CA GLY A 18 -2.23 3.87 -5.88
C GLY A 18 -0.86 4.08 -5.23
N THR A 19 -0.80 4.49 -3.97
CA THR A 19 0.46 4.59 -3.23
C THR A 19 1.07 3.21 -3.00
N LEU A 20 2.38 3.08 -3.19
CA LEU A 20 3.15 1.90 -2.82
C LEU A 20 3.62 2.01 -1.37
N ILE A 21 3.44 0.94 -0.61
CA ILE A 21 3.75 0.88 0.81
C ILE A 21 4.48 -0.42 1.15
N GLU A 22 5.37 -0.35 2.14
CA GLU A 22 5.99 -1.52 2.73
C GLU A 22 5.23 -1.92 4.01
N LEU A 23 4.90 -3.20 4.09
CA LEU A 23 4.27 -3.82 5.25
C LEU A 23 5.33 -4.48 6.13
N ASN A 24 5.03 -4.59 7.42
CA ASN A 24 5.85 -5.18 8.49
C ASN A 24 6.49 -6.55 8.17
N ARG A 25 5.91 -7.36 7.27
CA ARG A 25 6.44 -8.67 6.88
C ARG A 25 7.34 -8.64 5.64
N ASN A 26 8.03 -7.52 5.39
CA ASN A 26 8.83 -7.28 4.18
C ASN A 26 8.02 -7.52 2.90
N ARG A 27 6.77 -7.07 2.90
CA ARG A 27 5.86 -7.22 1.76
C ARG A 27 5.57 -5.86 1.17
N LEU A 28 5.68 -5.75 -0.14
CA LEU A 28 5.28 -4.57 -0.87
C LEU A 28 3.81 -4.70 -1.26
N ALA A 29 3.05 -3.65 -0.98
CA ALA A 29 1.65 -3.56 -1.32
C ALA A 29 1.33 -2.22 -1.97
N LYS A 30 0.23 -2.21 -2.72
CA LYS A 30 -0.38 -1.01 -3.31
C LYS A 30 -1.69 -0.74 -2.60
N VAL A 31 -1.95 0.53 -2.27
CA VAL A 31 -3.25 0.95 -1.74
C VAL A 31 -4.30 0.83 -2.85
N GLU A 32 -5.31 -0.03 -2.64
CA GLU A 32 -6.41 -0.22 -3.60
C GLU A 32 -7.63 0.62 -3.21
N SER A 33 -7.94 0.75 -1.92
CA SER A 33 -9.02 1.63 -1.45
C SER A 33 -8.73 2.24 -0.09
N ARG A 34 -9.19 3.48 0.10
CA ARG A 34 -9.19 4.13 1.41
C ARG A 34 -10.21 3.48 2.33
N ASN A 35 -9.93 3.52 3.63
CA ASN A 35 -10.89 3.21 4.67
C ASN A 35 -11.33 4.55 5.31
N GLN A 36 -12.62 4.88 5.21
CA GLN A 36 -13.14 6.17 5.67
C GLN A 36 -13.32 6.21 7.19
N ASP A 37 -13.64 5.06 7.78
CA ASP A 37 -13.82 4.91 9.22
C ASP A 37 -12.47 4.83 9.94
N ASP A 38 -11.47 4.25 9.27
CA ASP A 38 -10.11 4.13 9.79
C ASP A 38 -9.04 4.50 8.73
N PRO A 39 -8.74 5.81 8.55
CA PRO A 39 -7.84 6.30 7.49
C PRO A 39 -6.39 5.82 7.59
N ILE A 40 -5.94 5.34 8.76
CA ILE A 40 -4.59 4.79 8.95
C ILE A 40 -4.50 3.33 8.47
N ASN A 41 -5.63 2.64 8.31
CA ASN A 41 -5.72 1.23 7.93
C ASN A 41 -6.50 1.04 6.61
N PRO A 42 -5.91 1.41 5.46
CA PRO A 42 -6.53 1.23 4.15
C PRO A 42 -6.57 -0.25 3.71
N LYS A 43 -7.32 -0.54 2.64
CA LYS A 43 -7.26 -1.85 1.97
C LYS A 43 -6.16 -1.83 0.91
N VAL A 44 -5.33 -2.87 0.93
CA VAL A 44 -4.09 -2.92 0.16
C VAL A 44 -3.98 -4.24 -0.56
N ARG A 45 -3.29 -4.24 -1.70
CA ARG A 45 -2.98 -5.45 -2.46
C ARG A 45 -1.49 -5.70 -2.41
N CYS A 46 -1.11 -6.78 -1.72
CA CYS A 46 0.26 -7.24 -1.61
C CYS A 46 0.62 -8.09 -2.82
N PHE A 47 1.77 -7.84 -3.44
CA PHE A 47 2.18 -8.54 -4.67
C PHE A 47 3.67 -8.89 -4.72
N TYR A 48 4.48 -8.49 -3.73
CA TYR A 48 5.91 -8.72 -3.77
C TYR A 48 6.51 -8.93 -2.38
N ASN A 49 7.45 -9.86 -2.27
CA ASN A 49 8.24 -10.07 -1.07
C ASN A 49 9.62 -9.42 -1.26
N ILE A 50 9.89 -8.40 -0.45
CA ILE A 50 11.10 -7.59 -0.50
C ILE A 50 12.30 -8.42 -0.01
N LYS A 51 12.12 -9.22 1.04
CA LYS A 51 13.21 -10.02 1.63
C LYS A 51 13.78 -11.05 0.65
N TYR A 52 12.93 -11.70 -0.13
CA TYR A 52 13.35 -12.74 -1.08
C TYR A 52 13.51 -12.23 -2.52
N HIS A 53 13.17 -10.96 -2.77
CA HIS A 53 13.13 -10.33 -4.10
C HIS A 53 12.23 -11.07 -5.12
N ARG A 54 11.08 -11.58 -4.68
CA ARG A 54 10.19 -12.40 -5.52
C ARG A 54 8.78 -11.84 -5.60
N TYR A 55 8.18 -11.96 -6.77
CA TYR A 55 6.74 -11.77 -6.92
C TYR A 55 5.99 -12.83 -6.11
N THR A 56 4.91 -12.41 -5.46
CA THR A 56 4.01 -13.31 -4.73
C THR A 56 2.62 -13.13 -5.31
N MET A 57 1.81 -14.19 -5.29
CA MET A 57 0.42 -14.11 -5.72
C MET A 57 -0.28 -12.93 -5.03
N ALA A 58 -0.95 -12.10 -5.82
CA ALA A 58 -1.54 -10.87 -5.33
C ALA A 58 -2.63 -11.19 -4.29
N LYS A 59 -2.45 -10.72 -3.06
CA LYS A 59 -3.41 -10.90 -1.96
C LYS A 59 -3.99 -9.55 -1.57
N ASN A 60 -5.32 -9.46 -1.56
CA ASN A 60 -6.02 -8.33 -0.96
C ASN A 60 -6.03 -8.48 0.56
N ILE A 61 -5.62 -7.43 1.25
CA ILE A 61 -5.47 -7.38 2.71
C ILE A 61 -6.24 -6.13 3.18
N ASP A 62 -7.10 -6.34 4.16
CA ASP A 62 -7.76 -5.25 4.89
C ASP A 62 -6.98 -5.00 6.17
N LEU A 63 -6.20 -3.91 6.22
CA LEU A 63 -5.33 -3.61 7.36
C LEU A 63 -6.13 -3.31 8.64
N ALA A 64 -7.44 -3.04 8.54
CA ALA A 64 -8.28 -2.86 9.72
C ALA A 64 -8.69 -4.19 10.37
N LYS A 65 -8.51 -5.33 9.66
CA LYS A 65 -8.91 -6.67 10.14
C LYS A 65 -7.73 -7.62 10.36
N GLU A 66 -6.59 -7.32 9.73
CA GLU A 66 -5.40 -8.16 9.75
C GLU A 66 -4.32 -7.55 10.64
N ALA A 67 -3.39 -8.36 11.13
CA ALA A 67 -2.29 -7.91 12.00
C ALA A 67 -1.13 -7.23 11.23
N ASP A 68 -1.29 -7.04 9.92
CA ASP A 68 -0.29 -6.36 9.11
C ASP A 68 -0.44 -4.85 9.24
N PHE A 69 0.69 -4.13 9.26
CA PHE A 69 0.69 -2.67 9.36
C PHE A 69 1.73 -2.05 8.45
N ILE A 70 1.51 -0.78 8.13
CA ILE A 70 2.35 0.02 7.24
C ILE A 70 3.61 0.43 8.01
N ILE A 71 4.79 0.06 7.52
CA ILE A 71 6.05 0.59 8.05
C ILE A 71 6.30 1.96 7.41
N LEU A 72 6.32 2.02 6.08
CA LEU A 72 6.76 3.20 5.33
C LEU A 72 5.97 3.37 4.04
N GLY A 73 5.71 4.63 3.67
CA GLY A 73 5.30 5.01 2.33
C GLY A 73 6.52 4.98 1.41
N VAL A 74 6.49 4.11 0.40
CA VAL A 74 7.64 3.93 -0.47
C VAL A 74 7.54 4.90 -1.64
N LYS A 75 8.46 5.86 -1.70
CA LYS A 75 8.62 6.70 -2.90
C LYS A 75 9.26 5.88 -4.00
N LEU A 76 8.71 6.00 -5.21
CA LEU A 76 9.18 5.33 -6.43
C LEU A 76 10.67 5.59 -6.73
N LYS A 77 11.26 6.65 -6.16
CA LYS A 77 12.68 7.00 -6.28
C LYS A 77 13.62 6.07 -5.51
N THR A 78 13.15 5.44 -4.42
CA THR A 78 13.98 4.57 -3.57
C THR A 78 14.01 3.12 -4.08
N LEU A 79 13.00 2.71 -4.85
CA LEU A 79 12.92 1.39 -5.49
C LEU A 79 13.34 1.44 -6.96
N MET A 80 14.42 2.15 -7.29
CA MET A 80 15.06 2.05 -8.61
C MET A 80 15.77 0.69 -8.76
N SER A 81 14.99 -0.39 -8.74
CA SER A 81 15.28 -1.59 -9.50
C SER A 81 14.08 -1.76 -10.44
N THR A 82 14.31 -1.46 -11.71
CA THR A 82 13.35 -1.34 -12.83
C THR A 82 12.32 -2.49 -12.89
N THR A 83 12.64 -3.63 -12.29
CA THR A 83 11.82 -4.83 -12.16
C THR A 83 10.52 -4.63 -11.37
N ILE A 84 10.53 -3.86 -10.27
CA ILE A 84 9.34 -3.73 -9.40
C ILE A 84 8.28 -2.85 -10.06
N ALA A 85 8.69 -1.76 -10.73
CA ALA A 85 7.79 -0.89 -11.47
C ALA A 85 7.07 -1.65 -12.59
N LEU A 86 7.81 -2.41 -13.41
CA LEU A 86 7.21 -3.25 -14.45
C LEU A 86 6.20 -4.24 -13.89
N SER A 87 6.47 -4.86 -12.74
CA SER A 87 5.52 -5.80 -12.10
C SER A 87 4.26 -5.11 -11.56
N SER A 88 4.36 -3.90 -10.99
CA SER A 88 3.18 -3.14 -10.54
C SER A 88 2.36 -2.62 -11.73
N PHE A 89 3.00 -2.30 -12.86
CA PHE A 89 2.33 -2.02 -14.13
C PHE A 89 1.69 -3.30 -14.73
N TYR A 90 2.37 -4.44 -14.65
CA TYR A 90 1.90 -5.73 -15.17
C TYR A 90 0.70 -6.28 -14.38
N CYS A 91 0.70 -6.14 -13.05
CA CYS A 91 -0.46 -6.47 -12.21
C CYS A 91 -1.71 -5.70 -12.65
N ARG A 92 -1.55 -4.46 -13.14
CA ARG A 92 -2.65 -3.65 -13.69
C ARG A 92 -3.21 -4.21 -15.01
N LYS A 93 -2.42 -4.99 -15.73
CA LYS A 93 -2.78 -5.58 -17.03
C LYS A 93 -3.39 -6.97 -16.91
N ALA A 94 -3.16 -7.68 -15.78
CA ALA A 94 -3.70 -9.02 -15.53
C ALA A 94 -5.14 -9.03 -14.95
N ASP A 95 -5.65 -7.88 -14.47
CA ASP A 95 -7.02 -7.76 -13.93
C ASP A 95 -8.03 -7.22 -14.97
N LYS A 96 -7.65 -7.08 -16.25
CA LYS A 96 -8.53 -6.64 -17.35
C LYS A 96 -8.64 -7.70 -18.43
#